data_AF-A0A5K0XVP9-F1
#
_entry.id   AF-A0A5K0XVP9-F1
#
_cell.length_a   1.000
_cell.length_b   1.000
_cell.length_c   1.000
_cell.angle_alpha   90.00
_cell.angle_beta   90.00
_cell.angle_gamma   90.00
#
_symmetry.space_group_name_H-M   'P 1'
#
loop_
_entity.id
_entity.type
_entity.pdbx_description
1 polymer ?
#
loop_
_entity_poly.entity_id
_entity_poly.type
_entity_poly.pdbx_seq_one_letter_code
_entity_poly.pdbx_strand_id
1 'polypeptide(L)' 'YDATPADYVSMIITDYGMVSNVIVFMVSKLHHTCTKKWEYSNH' A
#
# COMPACT_ATOMS: atom_id res chain seq x y z
N TYR A 1 -0.23 -17.27 11.71
CA TYR A 1 -1.30 -16.45 11.11
C TYR A 1 -1.12 -16.48 9.62
N ASP A 2 -2.22 -16.55 8.87
CA ASP A 2 -2.19 -16.53 7.40
C ASP A 2 -2.31 -15.10 6.89
N ALA A 3 -1.45 -14.76 5.92
CA ALA A 3 -1.49 -13.47 5.25
C ALA A 3 -2.44 -13.53 4.05
N THR A 4 -3.36 -12.58 3.96
CA THR A 4 -4.25 -12.44 2.80
C THR A 4 -3.67 -11.39 1.85
N PRO A 5 -3.42 -11.71 0.57
CA PRO A 5 -2.95 -10.73 -0.40
C PRO A 5 -3.99 -9.61 -0.59
N ALA A 6 -3.51 -8.38 -0.71
CA ALA A 6 -4.36 -7.20 -0.85
C ALA A 6 -5.31 -7.34 -2.05
N ASP A 7 -4.89 -7.94 -3.17
CA ASP A 7 -5.69 -8.08 -4.40
C ASP A 7 -7.02 -8.84 -4.20
N TYR A 8 -7.15 -9.64 -3.15
CA TYR A 8 -8.39 -10.35 -2.79
C TYR A 8 -9.32 -9.55 -1.86
N VAL A 9 -8.87 -8.40 -1.37
CA VAL A 9 -9.61 -7.53 -0.47
C VAL A 9 -10.23 -6.41 -1.29
N SER A 10 -11.57 -6.29 -1.34
CA SER A 10 -12.21 -5.20 -2.08
C SER A 10 -12.23 -3.88 -1.29
N MET A 11 -12.38 -3.99 0.03
CA MET A 11 -12.60 -2.87 0.94
C MET A 11 -12.03 -3.18 2.31
N ILE A 12 -11.43 -2.17 2.95
CA ILE A 12 -10.98 -2.23 4.33
C ILE A 12 -11.85 -1.26 5.14
N ILE A 13 -12.45 -1.76 6.22
CA ILE A 13 -13.26 -0.94 7.13
C ILE A 13 -12.38 -0.59 8.33
N THR A 14 -12.26 0.70 8.62
CA THR A 14 -11.46 1.23 9.74
C THR A 14 -12.29 2.22 10.54
N ASP A 15 -11.81 2.61 11.72
CA ASP A 15 -12.46 3.66 12.54
C ASP A 15 -12.51 5.03 11.86
N TYR A 16 -11.65 5.25 10.85
CA TYR A 16 -11.63 6.46 10.01
C TYR A 16 -12.58 6.37 8.81
N GLY A 17 -13.27 5.23 8.64
CA GLY A 17 -14.17 4.95 7.52
C GLY A 17 -13.70 3.85 6.59
N MET A 18 -14.36 3.76 5.43
CA MET A 18 -14.11 2.75 4.41
C MET A 18 -12.96 3.17 3.49
N VAL A 19 -11.95 2.31 3.35
CA VAL A 19 -10.80 2.51 2.46
C VAL A 19 -10.88 1.48 1.32
N SER A 20 -10.92 1.97 0.08
CA SER A 20 -10.85 1.11 -1.10
C SER A 20 -9.44 0.53 -1.24
N ASN A 21 -9.35 -0.74 -1.62
CA ASN A 21 -8.06 -1.41 -1.83
C ASN A 21 -7.19 -0.75 -2.93
N VAL A 22 -7.81 -0.04 -3.88
CA VAL A 22 -7.10 0.77 -4.87
C VAL A 22 -6.19 1.81 -4.20
N ILE A 23 -6.64 2.42 -3.10
CA ILE A 23 -5.89 3.44 -2.38
C ILE A 23 -4.70 2.80 -1.67
N VAL A 24 -4.88 1.64 -1.03
CA VAL A 24 -3.79 0.91 -0.35
C VAL A 24 -2.73 0.44 -1.35
N PHE A 25 -3.14 -0.05 -2.51
CA PHE A 25 -2.23 -0.43 -3.58
C PHE A 25 -1.47 0.77 -4.16
N MET A 26 -2.14 1.90 -4.37
CA MET A 26 -1.49 3.15 -4.80
C MET A 26 -0.49 3.66 -3.77
N VAL A 27 -0.84 3.68 -2.49
CA VAL A 27 0.07 4.10 -1.41
C VAL A 27 1.26 3.14 -1.30
N SER A 28 1.04 1.83 -1.41
CA SER A 28 2.12 0.83 -1.38
C SER A 28 3.09 1.00 -2.55
N LYS A 29 2.56 1.23 -3.77
CA LYS A 29 3.38 1.51 -4.96
C LYS A 29 4.11 2.84 -4.88
N LEU A 30 3.45 3.87 -4.36
CA LEU A 30 4.05 5.18 -4.14
C LEU A 30 5.19 5.07 -3.13
N HIS A 31 4.97 4.40 -2.00
CA HIS A 31 5.97 4.17 -0.97
C HIS A 31 7.17 3.40 -1.51
N HIS A 32 6.95 2.28 -2.21
CA HIS A 32 8.04 1.50 -2.81
C HIS A 32 8.83 2.31 -3.86
N THR A 33 8.17 3.17 -4.64
CA THR A 33 8.85 4.03 -5.63
C THR A 33 9.67 5.13 -4.94
N CYS A 34 9.14 5.73 -3.87
CA CYS A 34 9.84 6.74 -3.08
C CYS A 34 11.09 6.15 -2.38
N THR A 35 11.00 4.97 -1.78
CA THR A 35 12.14 4.32 -1.11
C THR A 35 13.26 4.01 -2.09
N LYS A 36 12.94 3.40 -3.24
CA LYS A 36 13.94 3.13 -4.29
C LYS A 36 14.60 4.39 -4.83
N LYS A 37 13.83 5.48 -4.98
CA LYS A 37 14.36 6.76 -5.45
C LYS A 37 15.31 7.38 -4.43
N TRP A 38 15.02 7.24 -3.13
CA TRP A 38 15.89 7.70 -2.07
C TRP A 38 17.20 6.90 -1.97
N GLU A 39 17.13 5.58 -2.13
CA GLU A 39 18.32 4.72 -2.20
C GLU A 39 19.23 5.07 -3.39
N TYR A 40 18.65 5.35 -4.57
CA TYR A 40 19.41 5.72 -5.76
C TYR A 40 20.05 7.12 -5.68
N SER A 41 19.43 8.06 -4.93
CA SER A 41 19.96 9.43 -4.76
C SER A 41 21.02 9.57 -3.65
N ASN A 42 21.21 8.56 -2.82
CA ASN A 42 22.25 8.54 -1.77
C ASN A 42 23.48 7.71 -2.16
N HIS A 43 23.63 7.34 -3.44
CA HIS A 43 24.76 6.57 -3.96
C HIS A 43 25.65 7.36 -4.91
#